data_AF-A0A3A8SYC0-F1
#
_entry.id   AF-A0A3A8SYC0-F1
#
_cell.length_a   1.000
_cell.length_b   1.000
_cell.length_c   1.000
_cell.angle_alpha   90.00
_cell.angle_beta   90.00
_cell.angle_gamma   90.00
#
_symmetry.space_group_name_H-M   'P 1'
#
loop_
_entity.id
_entity.type
_entity.pdbx_description
1 polymer ?
#
loop_
_entity_poly.entity_id
_entity_poly.type
_entity_poly.pdbx_seq_one_letter_code
_entity_poly.pdbx_strand_id
1 'polypeptide(L)' 'EVLTHSKHFVYSGNFNGTVRKMVLTGSHNLSKNSLRYNDENLVKFYSDALWQAYHDNFEKGWAQSLNDG' A
#
# COMPACT_ATOMS: atom_id res chain seq x y z
N GLU A 1 -17.73 -3.95 -10.26
CA GLU A 1 -16.82 -4.67 -9.35
C GLU A 1 -15.39 -4.18 -9.60
N VAL A 2 -14.72 -3.67 -8.56
CA VAL A 2 -13.34 -3.18 -8.63
C VAL A 2 -12.36 -4.31 -8.29
N LEU A 3 -11.54 -4.72 -9.26
CA LEU A 3 -10.48 -5.70 -9.06
C LEU A 3 -9.12 -5.00 -8.92
N THR A 4 -8.37 -5.33 -7.87
CA THR A 4 -7.03 -4.76 -7.63
C THR A 4 -5.95 -5.84 -7.56
N HIS A 5 -4.82 -5.58 -8.21
CA HIS A 5 -3.60 -6.37 -8.07
C HIS A 5 -2.47 -5.55 -7.40
N SER A 6 -2.76 -4.33 -6.96
CA SER A 6 -1.79 -3.48 -6.26
C SER A 6 -1.53 -4.03 -4.86
N LYS A 7 -0.27 -4.11 -4.43
CA LYS A 7 0.09 -4.49 -3.06
C LYS A 7 0.84 -3.35 -2.41
N HIS A 8 0.17 -2.61 -1.54
CA HIS A 8 0.78 -1.50 -0.82
C HIS A 8 0.08 -1.24 0.51
N PHE A 9 0.84 -0.67 1.44
CA PHE A 9 0.31 -0.06 2.66
C PHE A 9 0.67 1.42 2.66
N VAL A 10 -0.32 2.25 2.95
CA VAL A 10 -0.16 3.70 3.11
C VAL A 10 -0.41 4.02 4.58
N TYR A 11 0.62 4.50 5.28
CA TYR A 11 0.55 4.73 6.71
C TYR A 11 0.92 6.18 7.04
N SER A 12 0.12 6.82 7.89
CA SER A 12 0.44 8.12 8.50
C SER A 12 0.22 8.01 10.00
N GLY A 13 1.24 8.28 10.80
CA GLY A 13 1.11 8.21 12.25
C GLY A 13 2.44 8.20 12.99
N ASN A 14 2.36 8.06 14.31
CA ASN A 14 3.54 7.96 15.16
C ASN A 14 4.17 6.57 15.05
N PHE A 15 5.40 6.53 14.55
CA PHE A 15 6.23 5.33 14.50
C PHE A 15 7.47 5.55 15.36
N ASN A 16 7.55 4.82 16.48
CA ASN A 16 8.66 4.90 17.43
C ASN A 16 8.97 6.34 17.88
N GLY A 17 7.94 7.09 18.29
CA GLY A 17 8.07 8.47 18.75
C GLY A 17 8.14 9.51 17.64
N THR A 18 8.23 9.12 16.37
CA THR A 18 8.29 10.07 15.24
C THR A 18 7.03 9.98 14.38
N VAL A 19 6.35 11.10 14.13
CA VAL A 19 5.26 11.15 13.15
C VAL A 19 5.85 11.01 11.75
N ARG A 20 5.40 10.02 10.98
CA ARG A 20 5.90 9.75 9.62
C ARG A 20 4.76 9.37 8.68
N LYS A 21 4.91 9.78 7.43
CA LYS A 21 4.20 9.23 6.27
C LYS A 21 5.08 8.17 5.61
N MET A 22 4.53 6.97 5.44
CA MET A 22 5.26 5.81 4.94
C MET A 22 4.44 5.06 3.91
N VAL A 23 5.10 4.62 2.84
CA VAL A 23 4.55 3.65 1.89
C VAL A 23 5.39 2.39 1.93
N LEU A 24 4.73 1.24 2.05
CA LEU A 24 5.32 -0.07 1.82
C LEU A 24 4.69 -0.63 0.55
N THR A 25 5.49 -1.08 -0.42
CA THR A 25 5.00 -1.63 -1.69
C THR A 25 6.00 -2.62 -2.25
N GLY A 26 5.57 -3.49 -3.15
CA GLY A 26 6.43 -4.52 -3.71
C GLY A 26 5.71 -5.44 -4.68
N SER A 27 6.44 -6.45 -5.16
CA SER A 27 5.89 -7.50 -6.01
C SER A 27 5.02 -8.49 -5.21
N HIS A 28 5.31 -8.64 -3.92
CA HIS A 28 4.72 -9.71 -3.12
C HIS A 28 3.24 -9.50 -2.78
N ASN A 29 2.50 -10.61 -2.80
CA ASN A 29 1.27 -10.74 -2.00
C ASN A 29 1.61 -10.95 -0.51
N LEU A 30 0.71 -10.61 0.40
CA LEU A 30 0.81 -10.99 1.82
C LEU A 30 0.45 -12.46 2.00
N SER A 31 1.38 -13.35 1.64
CA SER A 31 1.17 -14.79 1.69
C SER A 31 2.39 -15.52 2.23
N LYS A 32 2.18 -16.74 2.73
CA LYS A 32 3.28 -17.61 3.19
C LYS A 32 4.27 -17.90 2.06
N ASN A 33 3.79 -18.08 0.83
CA ASN A 33 4.66 -18.42 -0.30
C ASN A 33 5.52 -17.23 -0.72
N SER A 34 4.93 -16.04 -0.83
CA SER A 34 5.69 -14.82 -1.14
C SER A 34 6.75 -14.52 -0.07
N LEU A 35 6.54 -14.95 1.18
CA LEU A 35 7.49 -14.76 2.27
C LEU A 35 8.62 -15.80 2.28
N ARG A 36 8.39 -17.02 1.77
CA ARG A 36 9.27 -18.18 2.02
C ARG A 36 9.88 -18.81 0.77
N TYR A 37 9.23 -18.67 -0.37
CA TYR A 37 9.55 -19.48 -1.56
C TYR A 37 9.68 -18.66 -2.84
N ASN A 38 9.02 -17.50 -2.94
CA ASN A 38 9.13 -16.65 -4.13
C ASN A 38 10.26 -15.63 -3.95
N ASP A 39 10.88 -15.27 -5.07
CA ASP A 39 11.75 -14.11 -5.14
C ASP A 39 10.88 -12.86 -5.29
N GLU A 40 10.84 -12.06 -4.24
CA GLU A 40 9.99 -10.86 -4.17
C GLU A 40 10.76 -9.68 -3.59
N ASN A 41 10.32 -8.47 -3.90
CA ASN A 41 10.84 -7.26 -3.27
C ASN A 41 9.80 -6.61 -2.37
N LEU A 42 10.28 -5.97 -1.30
CA LEU A 42 9.51 -5.02 -0.50
C LEU A 42 10.32 -3.74 -0.35
N VAL A 43 9.75 -2.63 -0.79
CA VAL A 43 10.37 -1.31 -0.73
C VAL A 43 9.59 -0.44 0.24
N LYS A 44 10.33 0.33 1.04
CA LYS A 44 9.79 1.27 2.01
C LYS A 44 10.20 2.68 1.62
N PHE A 45 9.22 3.58 1.50
CA PHE A 45 9.44 4.99 1.22
C PHE A 45 9.00 5.85 2.40
N TYR A 46 9.81 6.87 2.72
CA TYR A 46 9.41 8.03 3.52
C TYR A 46 9.40 9.25 2.61
N SER A 47 8.27 9.48 1.94
CA SER A 47 8.09 10.58 0.99
C SER A 47 6.64 11.01 1.01
N ASP A 48 6.41 12.29 1.29
CA ASP A 48 5.05 12.85 1.36
C ASP A 48 4.35 12.81 0.00
N ALA A 49 5.09 13.05 -1.08
CA ALA A 49 4.55 13.01 -2.44
C ALA A 49 4.11 11.59 -2.82
N LEU A 50 4.93 10.57 -2.56
CA LEU A 50 4.56 9.18 -2.81
C LEU A 50 3.41 8.74 -1.91
N TRP A 51 3.44 9.13 -0.63
CA TRP A 51 2.35 8.84 0.29
C TRP A 51 1.02 9.38 -0.22
N GLN A 52 0.98 10.65 -0.64
CA GLN A 52 -0.24 11.27 -1.15
C GLN A 52 -0.73 10.58 -2.42
N ALA A 53 0.16 10.29 -3.36
CA ALA A 53 -0.21 9.63 -4.62
C ALA A 53 -0.82 8.24 -4.39
N TYR A 54 -0.26 7.44 -3.48
CA TYR A 54 -0.81 6.12 -3.14
C TYR A 54 -2.12 6.23 -2.37
N HIS A 55 -2.23 7.18 -1.43
CA HIS A 55 -3.45 7.46 -0.69
C HIS A 55 -4.59 7.82 -1.64
N ASP A 56 -4.37 8.78 -2.53
CA ASP A 56 -5.41 9.25 -3.47
C ASP A 56 -5.84 8.14 -4.44
N ASN A 57 -4.92 7.27 -4.85
CA ASN A 57 -5.28 6.11 -5.67
C ASN A 57 -6.15 5.10 -4.92
N PHE A 58 -5.85 4.85 -3.63
CA PHE A 58 -6.68 4.01 -2.77
C PHE A 58 -8.09 4.59 -2.62
N GLU A 59 -8.20 5.88 -2.28
CA GLU A 59 -9.48 6.57 -2.10
C GLU A 59 -10.35 6.54 -3.37
N LYS A 60 -9.74 6.72 -4.56
CA LYS A 60 -10.46 6.59 -5.84
C LYS A 60 -11.04 5.19 -6.03
N GLY A 61 -10.24 4.14 -5.80
CA GLY A 61 -10.70 2.76 -5.92
C GLY A 61 -11.78 2.42 -4.89
N TRP A 62 -11.64 2.93 -3.67
CA TRP A 62 -12.63 2.79 -2.61
C TRP A 62 -13.96 3.44 -2.98
N ALA A 63 -13.95 4.70 -3.40
CA ALA A 63 -15.14 5.42 -3.84
C ALA A 63 -15.83 4.71 -5.02
N GLN A 64 -15.06 4.16 -5.96
CA GLN A 64 -15.64 3.36 -7.05
C GLN A 64 -16.29 2.07 -6.53
N SER A 65 -15.64 1.36 -5.60
CA SER A 65 -16.18 0.13 -5.04
C SER A 65 -17.52 0.31 -4.32
N LEU A 66 -17.77 1.50 -3.76
CA LEU A 66 -19.04 1.87 -3.15
C LEU A 66 -20.17 2.10 -4.15
N ASN A 67 -19.85 2.48 -5.39
CA ASN A 67 -20.84 2.72 -6.46
C ASN A 67 -21.12 1.46 -7.29
N ASP A 68 -20.31 0.42 -7.12
CA ASP A 68 -20.36 -0.83 -7.88
C ASP A 68 -21.24 -1.92 -7.21
N GLY A 69 -21.91 -1.59 -6.11
CA GLY A 69 -22.89 -2.43 -5.40
C GLY A 69 -24.33 -2.02 -5.67
#